data_AF-A0A7S3KBB5-F1
#
_entry.id   AF-A0A7S3KBB5-F1
#
_cell.length_a   1.000
_cell.length_b   1.000
_cell.length_c   1.000
_cell.angle_alpha   90.00
_cell.angle_beta   90.00
_cell.angle_gamma   90.00
#
_symmetry.space_group_name_H-M   'P 1'
#
loop_
_entity.id
_entity.type
_entity.pdbx_description
1 polymer ?
#
loop_
_entity_poly.entity_id
_entity_poly.type
_entity_poly.pdbx_seq_one_letter_code
_entity_poly.pdbx_strand_id
1 'polypeptide(L)'
;MLRPFWMMRRICETMDKEGGYITENLFIPKYIWFQKKTLIPEIEKKVEYCESIQKEFKKVGIIYRKNCLSKERTEIQNLVEILHGYRQSIYNDFPSINDDTKKPESTWNKISKGIELIAHKITKGAFVTSTREYAKCLKDLFVETYFIEELCKEETDQDLACICHFLNNVVVALALSDIKFLTKEYLKVMKKESLLKSMMKVKGAM
;
A
#
# COMPACT_ATOMS: atom_id res chain seq x y z
N MET A 1 -13.63 -6.97 11.09
CA MET A 1 -13.86 -5.93 10.07
C MET A 1 -12.86 -4.78 10.16
N LEU A 2 -12.39 -4.36 11.35
CA LEU A 2 -11.54 -3.17 11.50
C LEU A 2 -10.07 -3.30 11.05
N ARG A 3 -9.57 -4.53 10.87
CA ARG A 3 -8.19 -4.83 10.48
C ARG A 3 -7.66 -4.05 9.26
N PRO A 4 -8.37 -3.97 8.11
CA PRO A 4 -7.92 -3.17 6.97
C PRO A 4 -7.59 -1.72 7.32
N PHE A 5 -8.41 -1.05 8.14
CA PHE A 5 -8.20 0.36 8.49
C PHE A 5 -6.95 0.57 9.35
N TRP A 6 -6.70 -0.34 10.30
CA TRP A 6 -5.44 -0.36 11.04
C TRP A 6 -4.24 -0.51 10.11
N MET A 7 -4.30 -1.44 9.16
CA MET A 7 -3.21 -1.67 8.20
C MET A 7 -3.01 -0.48 7.26
N MET A 8 -4.08 0.14 6.79
CA MET A 8 -4.02 1.37 5.98
C MET A 8 -3.33 2.51 6.72
N ARG A 9 -3.65 2.72 8.01
CA ARG A 9 -2.94 3.69 8.85
C ARG A 9 -1.44 3.38 8.92
N ARG A 10 -1.07 2.11 9.15
CA ARG A 10 0.35 1.70 9.15
C ARG A 10 1.03 1.96 7.82
N ILE A 11 0.38 1.66 6.71
CA ILE A 11 0.92 1.94 5.37
C ILE A 11 1.08 3.46 5.16
N CYS A 12 0.11 4.29 5.54
CA CYS A 12 0.24 5.75 5.49
C CYS A 12 1.46 6.25 6.26
N GLU A 13 1.67 5.77 7.49
CA GLU A 13 2.82 6.12 8.32
C GLU A 13 4.15 5.86 7.59
N THR A 14 4.25 4.77 6.82
CA THR A 14 5.46 4.47 6.03
C THR A 14 5.76 5.50 4.95
N MET A 15 4.78 6.29 4.52
CA MET A 15 4.92 7.33 3.49
C MET A 15 5.08 8.74 4.09
N ASP A 16 4.89 8.89 5.41
CA ASP A 16 5.01 10.15 6.14
C ASP A 16 6.45 10.39 6.63
N LYS A 17 6.64 11.38 7.51
CA LYS A 17 7.91 11.92 8.06
C LYS A 17 9.18 11.10 7.72
N GLU A 18 9.48 10.07 8.51
CA GLU A 18 10.70 9.25 8.39
C GLU A 18 10.41 7.81 7.89
N GLY A 19 9.14 7.41 7.88
CA GLY A 19 8.71 6.03 7.69
C GLY A 19 7.87 5.53 8.86
N GLY A 20 7.54 4.25 8.86
CA GLY A 20 6.62 3.65 9.82
C GLY A 20 6.76 2.15 9.93
N TYR A 21 6.21 1.58 11.01
CA TYR A 21 6.21 0.14 11.25
C TYR A 21 4.96 -0.50 10.65
N ILE A 22 5.14 -1.50 9.77
CA ILE A 22 4.02 -2.31 9.26
C ILE A 22 3.71 -3.45 10.23
N THR A 23 4.75 -4.01 10.84
CA THR A 23 4.66 -5.00 11.93
C THR A 23 5.62 -4.60 13.05
N GLU A 24 5.54 -5.27 14.20
CA GLU A 24 6.43 -5.00 15.34
C GLU A 24 7.92 -5.01 14.98
N ASN A 25 8.31 -5.81 13.98
CA ASN A 25 9.70 -6.01 13.57
C ASN A 25 10.02 -5.50 12.16
N LEU A 26 9.12 -4.72 11.54
CA LEU A 26 9.31 -4.24 10.17
C LEU A 26 9.05 -2.75 10.07
N PHE A 27 10.15 -1.99 10.19
CA PHE A 27 10.16 -0.58 9.83
C PHE A 27 10.37 -0.42 8.32
N ILE A 28 9.50 0.35 7.66
CA ILE A 28 9.66 0.76 6.28
C ILE A 28 9.99 2.26 6.27
N PRO A 29 11.23 2.61 5.90
CA PRO A 29 11.63 3.99 5.76
C PRO A 29 10.89 4.68 4.61
N LYS A 30 10.59 5.97 4.78
CA LYS A 30 9.91 6.79 3.77
C LYS A 30 10.57 6.71 2.40
N TYR A 31 11.90 6.75 2.36
CA TYR A 31 12.64 6.78 1.11
C TYR A 31 12.45 5.52 0.25
N ILE A 32 11.94 4.41 0.81
CA ILE A 32 11.58 3.22 0.03
C ILE A 32 10.47 3.53 -0.97
N TRP A 33 9.50 4.37 -0.60
CA TRP A 33 8.44 4.83 -1.50
C TRP A 33 8.93 5.78 -2.58
N PHE A 34 9.95 6.58 -2.28
CA PHE A 34 10.40 7.65 -3.16
C PHE A 34 11.80 7.35 -3.70
N GLN A 35 11.98 6.15 -4.28
CA GLN A 35 13.25 5.76 -4.89
C GLN A 35 13.49 6.48 -6.22
N LYS A 36 14.74 6.80 -6.50
CA LYS A 36 15.17 7.51 -7.73
C LYS A 36 15.01 6.75 -9.03
N LYS A 37 15.29 5.44 -9.00
CA LYS A 37 15.53 4.62 -10.20
C LYS A 37 14.57 3.45 -10.32
N THR A 38 13.65 3.31 -9.37
CA THR A 38 12.75 2.18 -9.28
C THR A 38 11.35 2.68 -9.56
N LEU A 39 10.79 2.27 -10.68
CA LEU A 39 9.39 2.47 -11.01
C LEU A 39 8.60 1.24 -10.56
N ILE A 40 7.47 1.48 -9.90
CA ILE A 40 6.50 0.41 -9.62
C ILE A 40 5.94 -0.08 -10.97
N PRO A 41 5.88 -1.39 -11.23
CA PRO A 41 5.27 -1.91 -12.44
C PRO A 41 3.82 -1.47 -12.56
N GLU A 42 3.42 -1.03 -13.76
CA GLU A 42 2.05 -0.65 -14.10
C GLU A 42 1.46 0.41 -13.16
N ILE A 43 2.30 1.35 -12.71
CA ILE A 43 1.91 2.37 -11.74
C ILE A 43 0.75 3.24 -12.21
N GLU A 44 0.70 3.58 -13.49
CA GLU A 44 -0.36 4.41 -14.08
C GLU A 44 -1.73 3.73 -13.93
N LYS A 45 -1.81 2.44 -14.28
CA LYS A 45 -3.02 1.64 -14.13
C LYS A 45 -3.46 1.49 -12.66
N LYS A 46 -2.49 1.37 -11.75
CA LYS A 46 -2.76 1.34 -10.29
C LYS A 46 -3.30 2.67 -9.79
N VAL A 47 -2.79 3.80 -10.29
CA VAL A 47 -3.33 5.13 -9.99
C VAL A 47 -4.78 5.22 -10.48
N GLU A 48 -5.05 4.84 -11.73
CA GLU A 48 -6.42 4.84 -12.28
C GLU A 48 -7.41 4.02 -11.44
N TYR A 49 -7.01 2.83 -10.98
CA TYR A 49 -7.83 2.02 -10.07
C TYR A 49 -8.04 2.71 -8.72
N CYS A 50 -7.00 3.27 -8.13
CA CYS A 50 -7.11 3.95 -6.83
C CYS A 50 -8.04 5.17 -6.92
N GLU A 51 -7.91 5.99 -7.97
CA GLU A 51 -8.78 7.15 -8.21
C GLU A 51 -10.23 6.72 -8.47
N SER A 52 -10.44 5.66 -9.25
CA SER A 52 -11.77 5.13 -9.54
C SER A 52 -12.45 4.62 -8.27
N ILE A 53 -11.76 3.79 -7.48
CA ILE A 53 -12.26 3.27 -6.21
C ILE A 53 -12.52 4.42 -5.22
N GLN A 54 -11.59 5.37 -5.13
CA GLN A 54 -11.72 6.55 -4.27
C GLN A 54 -12.98 7.34 -4.61
N LYS A 55 -13.27 7.54 -5.90
CA LYS A 55 -14.45 8.26 -6.37
C LYS A 55 -15.73 7.59 -5.88
N GLU A 56 -15.81 6.26 -5.92
CA GLU A 56 -16.99 5.52 -5.45
C GLU A 56 -17.16 5.61 -3.93
N PHE A 57 -16.08 5.43 -3.15
CA PHE A 57 -16.12 5.64 -1.71
C PHE A 57 -16.52 7.08 -1.35
N LYS A 58 -15.98 8.06 -2.07
CA LYS A 58 -16.29 9.48 -1.83
C LYS A 58 -17.76 9.80 -2.06
N LYS A 59 -18.38 9.24 -3.11
CA LYS A 59 -19.82 9.40 -3.36
C LYS A 59 -20.64 8.92 -2.16
N VAL A 60 -20.38 7.69 -1.69
CA VAL A 60 -21.10 7.11 -0.55
C VAL A 60 -20.78 7.84 0.74
N GLY A 61 -19.53 8.24 0.96
CA GLY A 61 -19.10 9.01 2.13
C GLY A 61 -19.74 10.40 2.21
N ILE A 62 -20.06 11.05 1.09
CA ILE A 62 -20.87 12.28 1.08
C ILE A 62 -22.28 12.01 1.58
N ILE A 63 -22.90 10.92 1.14
CA ILE A 63 -24.27 10.52 1.54
C ILE A 63 -24.29 10.18 3.04
N TYR A 64 -23.28 9.46 3.54
CA TYR A 64 -23.07 9.19 4.97
C TYR A 64 -22.99 10.47 5.79
N ARG A 65 -22.09 11.39 5.42
CA ARG A 65 -21.89 12.65 6.18
C ARG A 65 -23.12 13.55 6.21
N LYS A 66 -24.01 13.42 5.22
CA LYS A 66 -25.29 14.15 5.19
C LYS A 66 -26.38 13.46 6.01
N ASN A 67 -26.08 12.35 6.69
CA ASN A 67 -27.04 11.46 7.34
C ASN A 67 -28.14 10.97 6.37
N CYS A 68 -27.78 10.84 5.09
CA CYS A 68 -28.68 10.42 4.01
C CYS A 68 -28.47 8.97 3.58
N LEU A 69 -27.61 8.19 4.26
CA LEU A 69 -27.62 6.74 4.11
C LEU A 69 -28.94 6.26 4.71
N SER A 70 -29.97 6.25 3.88
CA SER A 70 -31.33 5.92 4.30
C SER A 70 -31.41 4.47 4.79
N LYS A 71 -32.53 4.12 5.44
CA LYS A 71 -32.80 2.80 6.03
C LYS A 71 -32.59 1.60 5.10
N GLU A 72 -32.53 1.79 3.79
CA GLU A 72 -32.47 0.70 2.80
C GLU A 72 -31.04 0.32 2.36
N ARG A 73 -29.99 1.04 2.80
CA ARG A 73 -28.57 0.72 2.50
C ARG A 73 -28.25 0.50 1.02
N THR A 74 -29.10 0.99 0.12
CA THR A 74 -28.96 0.75 -1.32
C THR A 74 -27.62 1.26 -1.84
N GLU A 75 -27.10 2.36 -1.28
CA GLU A 75 -25.79 2.89 -1.62
C GLU A 75 -24.63 1.98 -1.22
N ILE A 76 -24.75 1.30 -0.07
CA ILE A 76 -23.76 0.35 0.43
C ILE A 76 -23.80 -0.93 -0.43
N GLN A 77 -24.98 -1.41 -0.80
CA GLN A 77 -25.16 -2.54 -1.70
C GLN A 77 -24.58 -2.25 -3.10
N ASN A 78 -24.93 -1.09 -3.68
CA ASN A 78 -24.37 -0.65 -4.96
C ASN A 78 -22.84 -0.55 -4.90
N LEU A 79 -22.29 -0.06 -3.79
CA LEU A 79 -20.85 -0.02 -3.59
C LEU A 79 -20.25 -1.43 -3.58
N VAL A 80 -20.85 -2.39 -2.86
CA VAL A 80 -20.40 -3.79 -2.84
C VAL A 80 -20.33 -4.38 -4.25
N GLU A 81 -21.38 -4.18 -5.06
CA GLU A 81 -21.42 -4.67 -6.45
C GLU A 81 -20.30 -4.09 -7.30
N ILE A 82 -20.08 -2.78 -7.22
CA ILE A 82 -19.01 -2.10 -7.95
C ILE A 82 -17.63 -2.61 -7.51
N LEU A 83 -17.41 -2.75 -6.19
CA LEU A 83 -16.14 -3.26 -5.65
C LEU A 83 -15.88 -4.71 -6.07
N HIS A 84 -16.93 -5.53 -6.20
CA HIS A 84 -16.80 -6.88 -6.74
C HIS A 84 -16.29 -6.86 -8.19
N GLY A 85 -16.80 -5.94 -9.01
CA GLY A 85 -16.29 -5.71 -10.37
C GLY A 85 -14.81 -5.34 -10.38
N TYR A 86 -14.40 -4.36 -9.56
CA TYR A 86 -13.00 -3.95 -9.45
C TYR A 86 -12.09 -5.08 -8.98
N ARG A 87 -12.55 -5.91 -8.03
CA ARG A 87 -11.76 -7.04 -7.51
C ARG A 87 -11.32 -7.97 -8.64
N GLN A 88 -12.24 -8.33 -9.54
CA GLN A 88 -11.93 -9.25 -10.63
C GLN A 88 -10.94 -8.63 -11.62
N SER A 89 -11.14 -7.37 -12.01
CA SER A 89 -10.22 -6.66 -12.92
C SER A 89 -8.82 -6.53 -12.33
N ILE A 90 -8.71 -6.11 -11.06
CA ILE A 90 -7.44 -5.93 -10.37
C ILE A 90 -6.68 -7.25 -10.22
N TYR A 91 -7.34 -8.37 -9.94
CA TYR A 91 -6.66 -9.67 -9.86
C TYR A 91 -6.17 -10.18 -11.22
N ASN A 92 -6.89 -9.88 -12.29
CA ASN A 92 -6.46 -10.23 -13.65
C ASN A 92 -5.22 -9.41 -14.04
N ASP A 93 -5.22 -8.13 -13.72
CA ASP A 93 -4.14 -7.21 -14.08
C ASP A 93 -2.91 -7.36 -13.18
N PHE A 94 -3.11 -7.69 -11.91
CA PHE A 94 -2.04 -7.83 -10.93
C PHE A 94 -2.09 -9.17 -10.18
N PRO A 95 -1.74 -10.29 -10.84
CA PRO A 95 -1.81 -11.63 -10.24
C PRO A 95 -0.97 -11.81 -8.97
N SER A 96 0.11 -11.03 -8.82
CA SER A 96 1.01 -11.07 -7.67
C SER A 96 0.31 -10.76 -6.34
N ILE A 97 -0.81 -10.03 -6.37
CA ILE A 97 -1.61 -9.71 -5.18
C ILE A 97 -2.25 -10.96 -4.58
N ASN A 98 -2.65 -11.92 -5.43
CA ASN A 98 -3.32 -13.15 -5.01
C ASN A 98 -2.36 -14.11 -4.26
N ASP A 99 -1.09 -14.17 -4.69
CA ASP A 99 -0.09 -15.08 -4.13
C ASP A 99 0.48 -14.61 -2.77
N ASP A 100 0.59 -13.29 -2.58
CA ASP A 100 1.16 -12.70 -1.36
C ASP A 100 0.28 -12.85 -0.11
N THR A 101 -1.02 -13.13 -0.29
CA THR A 101 -1.92 -13.50 0.82
C THR A 101 -1.61 -14.87 1.44
N LYS A 102 -0.83 -15.73 0.76
CA LYS A 102 -0.55 -17.11 1.19
C LYS A 102 0.82 -17.32 1.86
N LYS A 103 1.79 -16.40 1.71
CA LYS A 103 3.19 -16.59 2.21
C LYS A 103 3.85 -15.33 2.83
N PRO A 104 3.25 -14.64 3.81
CA PRO A 104 3.79 -13.39 4.31
C PRO A 104 5.06 -13.55 5.16
N GLU A 105 5.11 -14.53 6.07
CA GLU A 105 6.00 -14.44 7.25
C GLU A 105 7.50 -14.60 6.93
N SER A 106 7.87 -15.59 6.09
CA SER A 106 9.29 -15.86 5.80
C SER A 106 9.93 -14.82 4.87
N THR A 107 9.12 -14.12 4.05
CA THR A 107 9.62 -13.10 3.11
C THR A 107 9.82 -11.77 3.82
N TRP A 108 8.89 -11.37 4.70
CA TRP A 108 9.01 -10.14 5.47
C TRP A 108 10.14 -10.21 6.50
N ASN A 109 10.40 -11.37 7.11
CA ASN A 109 11.54 -11.55 8.02
C ASN A 109 12.90 -11.36 7.32
N LYS A 110 13.03 -11.79 6.05
CA LYS A 110 14.24 -11.55 5.24
C LYS A 110 14.39 -10.07 4.88
N ILE A 111 13.27 -9.40 4.61
CA ILE A 111 13.24 -7.97 4.28
C ILE A 111 13.63 -7.14 5.50
N SER A 112 13.04 -7.40 6.67
CA SER A 112 13.32 -6.72 7.94
C SER A 112 14.82 -6.73 8.26
N LYS A 113 15.44 -7.93 8.29
CA LYS A 113 16.90 -8.07 8.50
C LYS A 113 17.73 -7.31 7.46
N GLY A 114 17.26 -7.26 6.21
CA GLY A 114 17.93 -6.52 5.13
C GLY A 114 17.89 -5.00 5.32
N ILE A 115 16.76 -4.47 5.80
CA ILE A 115 16.59 -3.04 6.07
C ILE A 115 17.43 -2.62 7.27
N GLU A 116 17.40 -3.37 8.37
CA GLU A 116 18.15 -3.05 9.61
C GLU A 116 19.66 -2.88 9.34
N LEU A 117 20.25 -3.76 8.53
CA LEU A 117 21.67 -3.71 8.18
C LEU A 117 22.06 -2.47 7.35
N ILE A 118 21.09 -1.78 6.73
CA ILE A 118 21.35 -0.78 5.69
C ILE A 118 20.73 0.59 6.02
N ALA A 119 19.84 0.67 7.02
CA ALA A 119 19.13 1.89 7.43
C ALA A 119 20.06 3.10 7.72
N HIS A 120 21.32 2.87 8.11
CA HIS A 120 22.30 3.94 8.37
C HIS A 120 22.87 4.64 7.11
N LYS A 121 22.56 4.17 5.89
CA LYS A 121 23.17 4.67 4.63
C LYS A 121 22.20 5.46 3.74
N ILE A 122 21.44 6.39 4.31
CA ILE A 122 20.43 7.17 3.58
C ILE A 122 21.11 8.11 2.56
N THR A 123 20.87 7.87 1.28
CA THR A 123 21.27 8.76 0.19
C THR A 123 20.14 9.73 -0.15
N LYS A 124 20.32 11.01 0.17
CA LYS A 124 19.39 12.08 -0.23
C LYS A 124 19.42 12.27 -1.75
N GLY A 125 18.26 12.33 -2.39
CA GLY A 125 18.11 13.11 -3.61
C GLY A 125 16.80 12.92 -4.37
N ALA A 126 16.72 13.59 -5.53
CA ALA A 126 15.52 13.79 -6.35
C ALA A 126 14.66 12.54 -6.61
N PHE A 127 13.35 12.71 -6.72
CA PHE A 127 12.36 11.63 -6.67
C PHE A 127 11.69 11.40 -8.03
N VAL A 128 11.15 10.20 -8.25
CA VAL A 128 10.30 9.92 -9.42
C VAL A 128 8.88 10.43 -9.15
N THR A 129 8.35 11.25 -10.06
CA THR A 129 7.06 11.95 -9.89
C THR A 129 5.88 10.99 -9.78
N SER A 130 5.83 9.95 -10.63
CA SER A 130 4.71 8.99 -10.66
C SER A 130 4.56 8.19 -9.36
N THR A 131 5.66 7.86 -8.68
CA THR A 131 5.61 7.16 -7.38
C THR A 131 5.09 8.05 -6.26
N ARG A 132 5.32 9.36 -6.37
CA ARG A 132 4.76 10.35 -5.45
C ARG A 132 3.25 10.52 -5.63
N GLU A 133 2.81 10.57 -6.89
CA GLU A 133 1.40 10.63 -7.25
C GLU A 133 0.66 9.39 -6.77
N TYR A 134 1.24 8.21 -6.99
CA TYR A 134 0.66 6.95 -6.49
C TYR A 134 0.56 6.90 -4.96
N ALA A 135 1.63 7.28 -4.23
CA ALA A 135 1.61 7.32 -2.77
C ALA A 135 0.55 8.31 -2.24
N LYS A 136 0.38 9.46 -2.92
CA LYS A 136 -0.69 10.41 -2.59
C LYS A 136 -2.06 9.81 -2.86
N CYS A 137 -2.26 9.19 -4.03
CA CYS A 137 -3.51 8.56 -4.42
C CYS A 137 -3.95 7.46 -3.42
N LEU A 138 -3.01 6.63 -2.96
CA LEU A 138 -3.28 5.64 -1.91
C LEU A 138 -3.73 6.28 -0.59
N LYS A 139 -3.07 7.35 -0.14
CA LYS A 139 -3.46 8.08 1.07
C LYS A 139 -4.86 8.65 0.95
N ASP A 140 -5.14 9.31 -0.17
CA ASP A 140 -6.44 9.93 -0.43
C ASP A 140 -7.55 8.86 -0.48
N LEU A 141 -7.28 7.71 -1.11
CA LEU A 141 -8.17 6.55 -1.08
C LEU A 141 -8.44 6.05 0.35
N PHE A 142 -7.40 5.86 1.18
CA PHE A 142 -7.57 5.33 2.53
C PHE A 142 -8.43 6.26 3.38
N VAL A 143 -8.19 7.57 3.29
CA VAL A 143 -8.97 8.59 4.03
C VAL A 143 -10.44 8.54 3.64
N GLU A 144 -10.75 8.43 2.34
CA GLU A 144 -12.14 8.34 1.87
C GLU A 144 -12.84 7.05 2.30
N THR A 145 -12.12 6.04 2.80
CA THR A 145 -12.72 4.79 3.32
C THR A 145 -13.03 4.82 4.83
N TYR A 146 -12.51 5.79 5.60
CA TYR A 146 -12.63 5.78 7.07
C TYR A 146 -14.07 5.94 7.59
N PHE A 147 -15.01 6.47 6.80
CA PHE A 147 -16.41 6.45 7.22
C PHE A 147 -16.97 5.01 7.34
N ILE A 148 -16.44 4.06 6.56
CA ILE A 148 -16.78 2.63 6.70
C ILE A 148 -16.27 2.09 8.03
N GLU A 149 -15.13 2.60 8.52
CA GLU A 149 -14.63 2.21 9.85
C GLU A 149 -15.59 2.62 10.95
N GLU A 150 -16.12 3.85 10.89
CA GLU A 150 -17.12 4.34 11.84
C GLU A 150 -18.41 3.52 11.77
N LEU A 151 -18.92 3.27 10.56
CA LEU A 151 -20.07 2.37 10.36
C LEU A 151 -19.81 0.98 10.97
N CYS A 152 -18.63 0.41 10.76
CA CYS A 152 -18.24 -0.90 11.31
C CYS A 152 -18.12 -0.93 12.85
N LYS A 153 -18.03 0.22 13.52
CA LYS A 153 -18.05 0.30 15.00
C LYS A 153 -19.47 0.35 15.53
N GLU A 154 -20.37 1.00 14.80
CA GLU A 154 -21.78 1.14 15.15
C GLU A 154 -22.52 -0.19 14.94
N GLU A 155 -22.16 -0.94 13.90
CA GLU A 155 -22.87 -2.16 13.53
C GLU A 155 -22.02 -3.19 12.78
N THR A 156 -22.60 -4.39 12.66
CA THR A 156 -22.07 -5.50 11.88
C THR A 156 -23.08 -5.91 10.82
N ASP A 157 -22.68 -5.82 9.56
CA ASP A 157 -23.47 -6.14 8.39
C ASP A 157 -22.62 -6.94 7.39
N GLN A 158 -23.24 -7.86 6.66
CA GLN A 158 -22.61 -8.64 5.60
C GLN A 158 -22.02 -7.74 4.50
N ASP A 159 -22.72 -6.66 4.13
CA ASP A 159 -22.23 -5.75 3.09
C ASP A 159 -20.97 -4.99 3.56
N LEU A 160 -20.96 -4.53 4.81
CA LEU A 160 -19.78 -3.92 5.44
C LEU A 160 -18.62 -4.92 5.54
N ALA A 161 -18.91 -6.20 5.83
CA ALA A 161 -17.91 -7.24 5.83
C ALA A 161 -17.32 -7.48 4.43
N CYS A 162 -18.14 -7.45 3.37
CA CYS A 162 -17.70 -7.53 1.98
C CYS A 162 -16.78 -6.36 1.60
N ILE A 163 -17.15 -5.13 1.97
CA ILE A 163 -16.30 -3.95 1.77
C ILE A 163 -14.97 -4.10 2.50
N CYS A 164 -14.99 -4.49 3.78
CA CYS A 164 -13.77 -4.70 4.56
C CYS A 164 -12.87 -5.79 3.96
N HIS A 165 -13.48 -6.86 3.42
CA HIS A 165 -12.76 -7.93 2.74
C HIS A 165 -12.08 -7.42 1.47
N PHE A 166 -12.79 -6.63 0.66
CA PHE A 166 -12.22 -5.97 -0.51
C PHE A 166 -11.03 -5.06 -0.13
N LEU A 167 -11.22 -4.18 0.87
CA LEU A 167 -10.18 -3.28 1.34
C LEU A 167 -8.92 -4.03 1.82
N ASN A 168 -9.11 -5.15 2.52
CA ASN A 168 -7.99 -5.95 3.02
C ASN A 168 -7.28 -6.75 1.90
N ASN A 169 -8.04 -7.44 1.05
CA ASN A 169 -7.49 -8.42 0.11
C ASN A 169 -7.18 -7.86 -1.27
N VAL A 170 -7.55 -6.60 -1.52
CA VAL A 170 -7.29 -5.91 -2.78
C VAL A 170 -6.45 -4.67 -2.48
N VAL A 171 -7.00 -3.68 -1.79
CA VAL A 171 -6.36 -2.37 -1.61
C VAL A 171 -5.09 -2.47 -0.74
N VAL A 172 -5.21 -3.05 0.44
CA VAL A 172 -4.07 -3.26 1.34
C VAL A 172 -3.06 -4.22 0.74
N ALA A 173 -3.52 -5.31 0.13
CA ALA A 173 -2.64 -6.30 -0.49
C ALA A 173 -1.84 -5.71 -1.66
N LEU A 174 -2.45 -4.85 -2.48
CA LEU A 174 -1.78 -4.09 -3.54
C LEU A 174 -0.65 -3.22 -2.98
N ALA A 175 -0.96 -2.38 -1.98
CA ALA A 175 0.02 -1.50 -1.37
C ALA A 175 1.19 -2.28 -0.73
N LEU A 176 0.91 -3.39 -0.03
CA LEU A 176 1.96 -4.24 0.55
C LEU A 176 2.83 -4.92 -0.50
N SER A 177 2.23 -5.38 -1.62
CA SER A 177 2.97 -5.94 -2.75
C SER A 177 3.95 -4.93 -3.34
N ASP A 178 3.53 -3.67 -3.46
CA ASP A 178 4.37 -2.59 -3.98
C ASP A 178 5.48 -2.18 -3.02
N ILE A 179 5.20 -2.10 -1.71
CA ILE A 179 6.23 -1.92 -0.68
C ILE A 179 7.28 -3.02 -0.77
N LYS A 180 6.84 -4.27 -0.89
CA LYS A 180 7.71 -5.43 -0.99
C LYS A 180 8.58 -5.37 -2.25
N PHE A 181 8.01 -4.99 -3.38
CA PHE A 181 8.74 -4.78 -4.62
C PHE A 181 9.81 -3.69 -4.45
N LEU A 182 9.41 -2.51 -4.01
CA LEU A 182 10.29 -1.37 -3.79
C LEU A 182 11.43 -1.72 -2.84
N THR A 183 11.12 -2.42 -1.75
CA THR A 183 12.13 -2.83 -0.77
C THR A 183 13.13 -3.82 -1.36
N LYS A 184 12.66 -4.80 -2.15
CA LYS A 184 13.55 -5.74 -2.84
C LYS A 184 14.50 -5.03 -3.80
N GLU A 185 13.99 -4.08 -4.59
CA GLU A 185 14.80 -3.31 -5.52
C GLU A 185 15.82 -2.43 -4.79
N TYR A 186 15.42 -1.78 -3.70
CA TYR A 186 16.33 -1.01 -2.85
C TYR A 186 17.50 -1.88 -2.34
N LEU A 187 17.19 -3.06 -1.79
CA LEU A 187 18.21 -3.98 -1.29
C LEU A 187 19.16 -4.48 -2.38
N LYS A 188 18.67 -4.68 -3.61
CA LYS A 188 19.51 -5.05 -4.77
C LYS A 188 20.50 -3.94 -5.12
N VAL A 189 20.01 -2.69 -5.22
CA VAL A 189 20.86 -1.53 -5.55
C VAL A 189 21.95 -1.36 -4.48
N MET A 190 21.58 -1.42 -3.20
CA MET A 190 22.53 -1.26 -2.10
C MET A 190 23.58 -2.36 -2.04
N LYS A 191 23.21 -3.63 -2.29
CA LYS A 191 24.19 -4.73 -2.40
C LYS A 191 25.18 -4.49 -3.53
N LYS A 192 24.70 -4.04 -4.69
CA LYS A 192 25.56 -3.73 -5.86
C LYS A 192 26.52 -2.59 -5.54
N GLU A 193 26.05 -1.52 -4.92
CA GLU A 193 26.92 -0.39 -4.51
C GLU A 193 27.95 -0.79 -3.45
N SER A 194 27.58 -1.66 -2.51
CA SER A 194 28.51 -2.18 -1.50
C SER A 194 29.63 -3.01 -2.13
N LEU A 195 29.30 -3.87 -3.09
CA LEU A 195 30.27 -4.69 -3.83
C LEU A 195 31.21 -3.84 -4.69
N LEU A 196 30.67 -2.82 -5.38
CA LEU A 196 31.49 -1.89 -6.16
C LEU A 196 32.48 -1.12 -5.28
N LYS A 197 32.06 -0.65 -4.11
CA LYS A 197 32.94 0.03 -3.14
C LYS A 197 34.04 -0.89 -2.60
N SER A 198 33.74 -2.17 -2.33
CA SER A 198 34.78 -3.12 -1.91
C SER A 198 35.78 -3.42 -3.03
N MET A 199 35.31 -3.56 -4.27
CA MET A 199 36.20 -3.80 -5.41
C MET A 199 37.10 -2.59 -5.73
N MET A 200 36.60 -1.35 -5.56
CA MET A 200 37.41 -0.15 -5.75
C MET A 200 38.45 0.06 -4.66
N LYS A 201 38.16 -0.32 -3.40
CA LYS A 201 39.17 -0.28 -2.32
C LYS A 201 40.32 -1.26 -2.55
N VAL A 202 40.05 -2.43 -3.14
CA VAL A 202 41.09 -3.42 -3.46
C VAL A 202 42.01 -2.94 -4.58
N LYS A 203 41.49 -2.20 -5.57
CA LYS A 203 42.29 -1.64 -6.68
C LYS A 203 43.13 -0.41 -6.31
N GLY A 204 42.82 0.29 -5.22
CA GLY A 204 43.59 1.45 -4.75
C GLY A 204 44.69 1.11 -3.74
N ALA A 205 44.85 -0.17 -3.39
CA ALA A 205 45.87 -0.68 -2.47
C ALA A 205 46.96 -1.52 -3.18
N MET A 206 46.91 -1.58 -4.51
CA MET A 206 47.96 -2.07 -5.41
C MET A 206 48.59 -0.89 -6.13
#